data_AF-A0A3M1HLQ3-F1
#
_entry.id   AF-A0A3M1HLQ3-F1
#
_cell.length_a   1.000
_cell.length_b   1.000
_cell.length_c   1.000
_cell.angle_alpha   90.00
_cell.angle_beta   90.00
_cell.angle_gamma   90.00
#
_symmetry.space_group_name_H-M   'P 1'
#
loop_
_entity.id
_entity.type
_entity.pdbx_description
1 polymer ?
#
loop_
_entity_poly.entity_id
_entity_poly.type
_entity_poly.pdbx_seq_one_letter_code
_entity_poly.pdbx_strand_id
1 'polypeptide(L)'
;MAALTDNLLRTTKGLGSQRFIVKNGSTVYAGSFVALERATGHIIPLDSNGGQDFVGIAQEKVVGDGSADCLVTTEGFVLHKVSVTGVSAQTDVRKLVYATSDNDLTINRPSTNAIPIGRVLYWYSSTDCDVQVFSMEEAAHFVSKGKRRECLGTFPLSAAAGDVITELPLVGSGKISKMYIVLDGDGIGTGADVTWKGQLGPTGSRVDITGLSQQILLADAQTQGKILTATATGANEFDEGAVFSLVATVTTGFTGGEARVILEIDELA
;
A
#
# COMPACT_ATOMS: atom_id res chain seq x y z
N MET A 1 -27.50 14.24 -15.05
CA MET A 1 -27.56 13.49 -13.77
C MET A 1 -28.33 12.22 -14.04
N ALA A 2 -27.64 11.10 -14.24
CA ALA A 2 -28.29 9.81 -14.33
C ALA A 2 -28.92 9.51 -12.96
N ALA A 3 -30.19 9.14 -12.94
CA ALA A 3 -30.91 8.83 -11.71
C ALA A 3 -30.24 7.64 -11.02
N LEU A 4 -29.75 7.85 -9.79
CA LEU A 4 -29.33 6.80 -8.86
C LEU A 4 -30.59 6.03 -8.44
N THR A 5 -31.00 5.05 -9.25
CA THR A 5 -32.08 4.10 -8.93
C THR A 5 -31.59 3.08 -7.92
N ASP A 6 -32.42 2.77 -6.93
CA ASP A 6 -32.19 1.71 -5.93
C ASP A 6 -31.71 0.44 -6.63
N ASN A 7 -30.47 0.03 -6.34
CA ASN A 7 -29.88 -1.15 -6.94
C ASN A 7 -30.26 -2.39 -6.11
N LEU A 8 -31.56 -2.71 -6.14
CA LEU A 8 -32.18 -3.81 -5.38
C LEU A 8 -31.56 -5.19 -5.65
N LEU A 9 -30.79 -5.33 -6.73
CA LEU A 9 -30.05 -6.56 -7.04
C LEU A 9 -28.92 -6.86 -6.05
N ARG A 10 -28.48 -5.88 -5.26
CA ARG A 10 -27.34 -6.01 -4.33
C ARG A 10 -27.73 -6.24 -2.87
N THR A 11 -29.00 -6.20 -2.53
CA THR A 11 -29.46 -6.37 -1.13
C THR A 11 -29.74 -7.84 -0.82
N THR A 12 -28.74 -8.56 -0.30
CA THR A 12 -28.93 -9.92 0.24
C THR A 12 -29.39 -9.86 1.69
N LYS A 13 -30.68 -10.12 1.95
CA LYS A 13 -31.19 -10.31 3.31
C LYS A 13 -30.64 -11.62 3.90
N GLY A 14 -29.93 -11.54 5.02
CA GLY A 14 -29.53 -12.74 5.80
C GLY A 14 -28.03 -12.92 6.05
N LEU A 15 -27.19 -12.05 5.48
CA LEU A 15 -25.77 -11.98 5.82
C LEU A 15 -25.56 -11.07 7.04
N GLY A 16 -24.53 -11.33 7.84
CA GLY A 16 -24.14 -10.52 9.00
C GLY A 16 -24.27 -9.03 8.68
N SER A 17 -25.16 -8.36 9.39
CA SER A 17 -25.53 -6.96 9.15
C SER A 17 -25.33 -6.17 10.42
N GLN A 18 -24.75 -4.98 10.30
CA GLN A 18 -24.49 -4.07 11.42
C GLN A 18 -25.03 -2.68 11.08
N ARG A 19 -25.36 -1.91 12.12
CA ARG A 19 -25.84 -0.52 11.99
C ARG A 19 -24.69 0.44 12.21
N PHE A 20 -24.56 1.41 11.31
CA PHE A 20 -23.53 2.44 11.38
C PHE A 20 -24.15 3.83 11.22
N ILE A 21 -23.58 4.82 11.92
CA ILE A 21 -24.04 6.22 11.85
C ILE A 21 -23.57 6.85 10.54
N VAL A 22 -24.50 7.48 9.81
CA VAL A 22 -24.22 8.16 8.55
C VAL A 22 -23.77 9.60 8.82
N LYS A 23 -22.70 10.02 8.13
CA LYS A 23 -22.16 11.38 8.25
C LYS A 23 -23.21 12.43 7.87
N ASN A 24 -23.30 13.50 8.67
CA ASN A 24 -24.20 14.63 8.39
C ASN A 24 -23.95 15.20 6.97
N GLY A 25 -25.03 15.37 6.20
CA GLY A 25 -24.99 15.89 4.83
C GLY A 25 -24.64 14.85 3.75
N SER A 26 -24.38 13.59 4.13
CA SER A 26 -24.17 12.50 3.17
C SER A 26 -25.47 11.73 2.94
N THR A 27 -25.70 11.23 1.72
CA THR A 27 -26.83 10.35 1.42
C THR A 27 -26.31 8.99 0.98
N VAL A 28 -26.70 7.94 1.69
CA VAL A 28 -26.40 6.55 1.36
C VAL A 28 -27.64 5.95 0.69
N TYR A 29 -27.45 5.24 -0.42
CA TYR A 29 -28.53 4.61 -1.18
C TYR A 29 -28.56 3.10 -0.96
N ALA A 30 -29.72 2.47 -1.09
CA ALA A 30 -29.79 1.02 -1.00
C ALA A 30 -29.00 0.37 -2.15
N GLY A 31 -28.13 -0.58 -1.81
CA GLY A 31 -27.24 -1.26 -2.74
C GLY A 31 -25.91 -0.56 -3.03
N SER A 32 -25.66 0.63 -2.47
CA SER A 32 -24.40 1.35 -2.65
C SER A 32 -23.28 0.76 -1.77
N PHE A 33 -22.06 0.74 -2.29
CA PHE A 33 -20.88 0.48 -1.47
C PHE A 33 -20.67 1.62 -0.46
N VAL A 34 -20.40 1.25 0.79
CA VAL A 34 -20.18 2.20 1.88
C VAL A 34 -18.82 2.02 2.52
N ALA A 35 -18.27 3.15 2.98
CA ALA A 35 -16.99 3.22 3.63
C ALA A 35 -17.08 3.95 4.96
N LEU A 36 -16.27 3.55 5.93
CA LEU A 36 -16.08 4.24 7.19
C LEU A 36 -15.04 5.35 6.98
N GLU A 37 -15.42 6.60 7.19
CA GLU A 37 -14.46 7.71 7.16
C GLU A 37 -13.63 7.70 8.46
N ARG A 38 -12.30 7.52 8.34
CA ARG A 38 -11.42 7.44 9.52
C ARG A 38 -11.40 8.70 10.37
N ALA A 39 -11.65 9.86 9.76
CA ALA A 39 -11.62 11.15 10.44
C ALA A 39 -12.79 11.33 11.42
N THR A 40 -13.99 10.85 11.06
CA THR A 40 -15.19 11.05 11.88
C THR A 40 -15.74 9.77 12.48
N GLY A 41 -15.34 8.60 11.98
CA GLY A 41 -15.92 7.31 12.37
C GLY A 41 -17.37 7.12 11.89
N HIS A 42 -17.79 7.86 10.86
CA HIS A 42 -19.12 7.74 10.27
C HIS A 42 -19.04 7.11 8.89
N ILE A 43 -20.12 6.45 8.46
CA ILE A 43 -20.19 5.91 7.11
C ILE A 43 -20.60 6.98 6.10
N ILE A 44 -20.01 6.86 4.91
CA ILE A 44 -20.26 7.65 3.71
C ILE A 44 -20.36 6.72 2.50
N PRO A 45 -20.99 7.16 1.39
CA PRO A 45 -20.85 6.45 0.11
C PRO A 45 -19.37 6.31 -0.22
N LEU A 46 -18.95 5.11 -0.59
CA LEU A 46 -17.55 4.85 -0.92
C LEU A 46 -17.17 5.64 -2.18
N ASP A 47 -16.02 6.30 -2.12
CA ASP A 47 -15.41 6.96 -3.27
C ASP A 47 -13.96 6.48 -3.47
N SER A 48 -13.29 6.96 -4.52
CA SER A 48 -11.90 6.60 -4.80
C SER A 48 -10.85 7.28 -3.90
N ASN A 49 -11.27 8.04 -2.88
CA ASN A 49 -10.38 8.83 -2.04
C ASN A 49 -9.76 8.00 -0.91
N GLY A 50 -8.55 8.39 -0.50
CA GLY A 50 -7.91 7.79 0.67
C GLY A 50 -8.56 8.20 1.99
N GLY A 51 -8.28 7.46 3.07
CA GLY A 51 -8.77 7.78 4.42
C GLY A 51 -10.15 7.22 4.75
N GLN A 52 -10.63 6.30 3.92
CA GLN A 52 -11.86 5.55 4.12
C GLN A 52 -11.51 4.07 4.30
N ASP A 53 -12.37 3.29 4.96
CA ASP A 53 -12.27 1.84 5.09
C ASP A 53 -13.53 1.18 4.55
N PHE A 54 -13.38 0.18 3.68
CA PHE A 54 -14.55 -0.53 3.13
C PHE A 54 -15.31 -1.25 4.25
N VAL A 55 -16.62 -1.03 4.33
CA VAL A 55 -17.49 -1.65 5.36
C VAL A 55 -18.40 -2.69 4.74
N GLY A 56 -18.95 -2.42 3.56
CA GLY A 56 -19.92 -3.32 2.94
C GLY A 56 -20.90 -2.63 1.99
N ILE A 57 -22.12 -3.16 1.92
CA ILE A 57 -23.22 -2.62 1.11
C ILE A 57 -24.37 -2.17 2.00
N ALA A 58 -24.89 -0.97 1.74
CA ALA A 58 -26.07 -0.46 2.41
C ALA A 58 -27.35 -1.23 2.00
N GLN A 59 -28.15 -1.65 2.97
CA GLN A 59 -29.42 -2.33 2.73
C GLN A 59 -30.61 -1.38 2.58
N GLU A 60 -30.44 -0.13 2.99
CA GLU A 60 -31.49 0.88 3.01
C GLU A 60 -30.94 2.24 2.61
N LYS A 61 -31.83 3.13 2.17
CA LYS A 61 -31.50 4.51 1.87
C LYS A 61 -31.60 5.36 3.14
N VAL A 62 -30.55 6.09 3.47
CA VAL A 62 -30.50 6.98 4.64
C VAL A 62 -29.84 8.30 4.27
N VAL A 63 -30.45 9.41 4.72
CA VAL A 63 -29.85 10.75 4.65
C VAL A 63 -29.27 11.05 6.02
N GLY A 64 -27.96 11.24 6.09
CA GLY A 64 -27.25 11.46 7.34
C GLY A 64 -27.51 12.84 7.92
N ASP A 65 -27.84 12.88 9.19
CA ASP A 65 -27.94 14.06 10.05
C ASP A 65 -26.89 14.06 11.18
N GLY A 66 -26.00 13.04 11.19
CA GLY A 66 -24.99 12.82 12.23
C GLY A 66 -25.45 11.90 13.36
N SER A 67 -26.69 11.41 13.35
CA SER A 67 -27.19 10.40 14.29
C SER A 67 -28.01 9.30 13.61
N ALA A 68 -28.49 9.51 12.38
CA ALA A 68 -29.18 8.52 11.57
C ALA A 68 -28.27 7.32 11.30
N ASP A 69 -28.79 6.13 11.56
CA ASP A 69 -28.09 4.88 11.33
C ASP A 69 -28.59 4.18 10.05
N CYS A 70 -27.68 3.49 9.37
CA CYS A 70 -27.97 2.68 8.20
C CYS A 70 -27.55 1.24 8.46
N LEU A 71 -28.41 0.30 8.08
CA LEU A 71 -28.10 -1.11 8.07
C LEU A 71 -27.18 -1.45 6.89
N VAL A 72 -26.03 -2.07 7.19
CA VAL A 72 -25.00 -2.43 6.21
C VAL A 72 -24.70 -3.92 6.32
N THR A 73 -24.64 -4.61 5.18
CA THR A 73 -24.13 -5.98 5.10
C THR A 73 -22.62 -5.97 5.13
N THR A 74 -22.04 -6.55 6.18
CA THR A 74 -20.59 -6.55 6.44
C THR A 74 -19.91 -7.86 6.06
N GLU A 75 -20.66 -8.88 5.69
CA GLU A 75 -20.10 -10.15 5.22
C GLU A 75 -19.82 -10.14 3.71
N GLY A 76 -18.88 -10.99 3.30
CA GLY A 76 -18.54 -11.17 1.89
C GLY A 76 -19.65 -11.92 1.15
N PHE A 77 -19.87 -11.55 -0.11
CA PHE A 77 -20.85 -12.18 -0.99
C PHE A 77 -20.42 -12.08 -2.44
N VAL A 78 -21.11 -12.78 -3.34
CA VAL A 78 -20.79 -12.76 -4.76
C VAL A 78 -21.77 -11.87 -5.50
N LEU A 79 -21.24 -10.87 -6.17
CA LEU A 79 -21.94 -10.08 -7.18
C LEU A 79 -21.88 -10.82 -8.50
N HIS A 80 -23.03 -11.22 -9.02
CA HIS A 80 -23.09 -11.92 -10.30
C HIS A 80 -23.22 -10.98 -11.48
N LYS A 81 -22.49 -11.26 -12.56
CA LYS A 81 -22.54 -10.54 -13.85
C LYS A 81 -22.51 -9.01 -13.70
N VAL A 82 -21.52 -8.52 -12.97
CA VAL A 82 -21.26 -7.08 -12.84
C VAL A 82 -20.17 -6.64 -13.81
N SER A 83 -20.32 -5.44 -14.36
CA SER A 83 -19.30 -4.84 -15.22
C SER A 83 -18.14 -4.30 -14.38
N VAL A 84 -16.92 -4.75 -14.68
CA VAL A 84 -15.68 -4.30 -14.03
C VAL A 84 -14.77 -3.67 -15.07
N THR A 85 -14.46 -2.38 -14.90
CA THR A 85 -13.63 -1.62 -15.82
C THR A 85 -12.17 -2.10 -15.79
N GLY A 86 -11.62 -2.38 -16.97
CA GLY A 86 -10.24 -2.84 -17.15
C GLY A 86 -10.09 -4.35 -17.29
N VAL A 87 -11.12 -5.13 -16.95
CA VAL A 87 -11.12 -6.57 -17.24
C VAL A 87 -11.28 -6.80 -18.73
N SER A 88 -10.48 -7.71 -19.28
CA SER A 88 -10.49 -8.01 -20.72
C SER A 88 -10.31 -9.50 -21.05
N ALA A 89 -9.85 -10.33 -20.11
CA ALA A 89 -9.57 -11.73 -20.38
C ALA A 89 -9.71 -12.63 -19.15
N GLN A 90 -9.77 -13.94 -19.39
CA GLN A 90 -9.78 -14.96 -18.33
C GLN A 90 -8.52 -14.92 -17.43
N THR A 91 -7.42 -14.34 -17.91
CA THR A 91 -6.19 -14.10 -17.12
C THR A 91 -6.38 -13.09 -16.01
N ASP A 92 -7.46 -12.31 -16.03
CA ASP A 92 -7.80 -11.33 -14.99
C ASP A 92 -8.56 -11.95 -13.80
N VAL A 93 -8.92 -13.23 -13.89
CA VAL A 93 -9.51 -13.96 -12.75
C VAL A 93 -8.52 -13.98 -11.59
N ARG A 94 -9.03 -13.74 -10.38
CA ARG A 94 -8.29 -13.50 -9.11
C ARG A 94 -7.65 -12.13 -8.94
N LYS A 95 -7.71 -11.23 -9.93
CA LYS A 95 -7.27 -9.85 -9.71
C LYS A 95 -8.17 -9.15 -8.69
N LEU A 96 -7.57 -8.25 -7.92
CA LEU A 96 -8.28 -7.40 -6.97
C LEU A 96 -9.19 -6.42 -7.72
N VAL A 97 -10.33 -6.11 -7.13
CA VAL A 97 -11.30 -5.16 -7.63
C VAL A 97 -11.39 -4.01 -6.64
N TYR A 98 -11.30 -2.80 -7.16
CA TYR A 98 -11.45 -1.53 -6.47
C TYR A 98 -12.76 -0.89 -6.92
N ALA A 99 -13.29 0.02 -6.11
CA ALA A 99 -14.41 0.87 -6.51
C ALA A 99 -13.93 2.30 -6.76
N THR A 100 -14.39 2.89 -7.85
CA THR A 100 -14.14 4.31 -8.18
C THR A 100 -15.24 5.23 -7.67
N SER A 101 -16.42 4.66 -7.43
CA SER A 101 -17.60 5.33 -6.91
C SER A 101 -18.40 4.32 -6.07
N ASP A 102 -19.57 4.74 -5.58
CA ASP A 102 -20.47 3.93 -4.80
C ASP A 102 -21.11 2.76 -5.59
N ASN A 103 -20.94 2.73 -6.92
CA ASN A 103 -21.50 1.69 -7.79
C ASN A 103 -20.55 1.13 -8.86
N ASP A 104 -19.46 1.84 -9.18
CA ASP A 104 -18.54 1.49 -10.27
C ASP A 104 -17.32 0.70 -9.79
N LEU A 105 -17.00 -0.36 -10.53
CA LEU A 105 -15.90 -1.30 -10.23
C LEU A 105 -14.78 -1.20 -11.26
N THR A 106 -13.54 -1.38 -10.82
CA THR A 106 -12.36 -1.45 -11.69
C THR A 106 -11.28 -2.38 -11.12
N ILE A 107 -10.46 -2.97 -12.00
CA ILE A 107 -9.24 -3.68 -11.58
C ILE A 107 -8.02 -2.77 -11.48
N ASN A 108 -8.08 -1.57 -12.04
CA ASN A 108 -6.99 -0.61 -11.98
C ASN A 108 -7.13 0.19 -10.69
N ARG A 109 -6.11 0.13 -9.84
CA ARG A 109 -6.10 0.86 -8.57
C ARG A 109 -6.24 2.38 -8.85
N PRO A 110 -7.31 3.05 -8.40
CA PRO A 110 -7.56 4.45 -8.75
C PRO A 110 -6.68 5.44 -7.97
N SER A 111 -6.21 5.06 -6.78
CA SER A 111 -5.27 5.84 -5.98
C SER A 111 -4.41 4.92 -5.10
N THR A 112 -3.22 5.37 -4.69
CA THR A 112 -2.30 4.59 -3.83
C THR A 112 -2.91 4.21 -2.48
N ASN A 113 -3.99 4.85 -2.05
CA ASN A 113 -4.70 4.53 -0.82
C ASN A 113 -6.05 3.85 -1.06
N ALA A 114 -6.41 3.55 -2.32
CA ALA A 114 -7.63 2.82 -2.63
C ALA A 114 -7.55 1.43 -2.02
N ILE A 115 -8.65 1.03 -1.39
CA ILE A 115 -8.78 -0.27 -0.72
C ILE A 115 -9.46 -1.23 -1.70
N PRO A 116 -8.94 -2.46 -1.84
CA PRO A 116 -9.62 -3.48 -2.62
C PRO A 116 -10.92 -3.87 -1.91
N ILE A 117 -12.02 -3.84 -2.64
CA ILE A 117 -13.36 -4.20 -2.13
C ILE A 117 -13.73 -5.65 -2.45
N GLY A 118 -12.93 -6.32 -3.29
CA GLY A 118 -13.18 -7.69 -3.70
C GLY A 118 -12.15 -8.23 -4.68
N ARG A 119 -12.50 -9.36 -5.30
CA ARG A 119 -11.70 -9.99 -6.37
C ARG A 119 -12.59 -10.63 -7.44
N VAL A 120 -12.07 -10.75 -8.65
CA VAL A 120 -12.75 -11.45 -9.75
C VAL A 120 -12.75 -12.96 -9.49
N LEU A 121 -13.93 -13.57 -9.41
CA LEU A 121 -14.08 -15.03 -9.31
C LEU A 121 -14.15 -15.71 -10.68
N TYR A 122 -14.92 -15.11 -11.59
CA TYR A 122 -15.18 -15.67 -12.90
C TYR A 122 -15.35 -14.56 -13.93
N TRP A 123 -14.84 -14.76 -15.14
CA TRP A 123 -14.99 -13.84 -16.26
C TRP A 123 -15.86 -14.49 -17.34
N TYR A 124 -16.93 -13.81 -17.76
CA TYR A 124 -17.79 -14.31 -18.83
C TYR A 124 -17.31 -13.81 -20.19
N SER A 125 -17.28 -12.49 -20.36
CA SER A 125 -16.90 -11.84 -21.61
C SER A 125 -16.74 -10.33 -21.40
N SER A 126 -15.85 -9.70 -22.17
CA SER A 126 -15.61 -8.26 -22.11
C SER A 126 -15.35 -7.79 -20.66
N THR A 127 -16.26 -7.03 -20.07
CA THR A 127 -16.16 -6.49 -18.70
C THR A 127 -17.03 -7.25 -17.69
N ASP A 128 -17.86 -8.20 -18.13
CA ASP A 128 -18.83 -8.88 -17.27
C ASP A 128 -18.18 -10.02 -16.48
N CYS A 129 -18.21 -9.88 -15.15
CA CYS A 129 -17.56 -10.79 -14.22
C CYS A 129 -18.46 -11.14 -13.04
N ASP A 130 -18.18 -12.27 -12.39
CA ASP A 130 -18.61 -12.50 -11.02
C ASP A 130 -17.52 -11.99 -10.07
N VAL A 131 -17.89 -11.15 -9.12
CA VAL A 131 -16.97 -10.52 -8.16
C VAL A 131 -17.30 -11.01 -6.76
N GLN A 132 -16.33 -11.59 -6.07
CA GLN A 132 -16.43 -11.80 -4.63
C GLN A 132 -16.13 -10.48 -3.94
N VAL A 133 -17.14 -9.88 -3.34
CA VAL A 133 -16.98 -8.74 -2.43
C VAL A 133 -16.46 -9.29 -1.10
N PHE A 134 -15.43 -8.64 -0.56
CA PHE A 134 -14.83 -9.03 0.71
C PHE A 134 -15.75 -8.72 1.88
N SER A 135 -15.61 -9.47 2.96
CA SER A 135 -16.17 -9.05 4.24
C SER A 135 -15.43 -7.82 4.77
N MET A 136 -16.04 -7.12 5.73
CA MET A 136 -15.39 -6.02 6.44
C MET A 136 -14.05 -6.45 7.05
N GLU A 137 -13.96 -7.66 7.60
CA GLU A 137 -12.73 -8.18 8.21
C GLU A 137 -11.65 -8.50 7.16
N GLU A 138 -12.05 -9.11 6.04
CA GLU A 138 -11.15 -9.39 4.92
C GLU A 138 -10.61 -8.08 4.33
N ALA A 139 -11.47 -7.09 4.13
CA ALA A 139 -11.07 -5.76 3.66
C ALA A 139 -10.17 -5.03 4.67
N ALA A 140 -10.47 -5.15 5.98
CA ALA A 140 -9.63 -4.59 7.04
C ALA A 140 -8.22 -5.20 7.08
N HIS A 141 -8.07 -6.46 6.66
CA HIS A 141 -6.75 -7.09 6.55
C HIS A 141 -5.88 -6.39 5.50
N PHE A 142 -6.46 -6.01 4.36
CA PHE A 142 -5.76 -5.19 3.37
C PHE A 142 -5.42 -3.81 3.93
N VAL A 143 -6.28 -3.22 4.76
CA VAL A 143 -6.00 -1.93 5.43
C VAL A 143 -4.88 -2.03 6.46
N SER A 144 -4.69 -3.19 7.09
CA SER A 144 -3.67 -3.39 8.11
C SER A 144 -2.27 -3.32 7.47
N LYS A 145 -1.71 -2.11 7.41
CA LYS A 145 -0.37 -1.85 6.91
C LYS A 145 0.65 -2.57 7.79
N GLY A 146 1.10 -3.73 7.32
CA GLY A 146 2.21 -4.46 7.91
C GLY A 146 3.48 -3.62 7.77
N LYS A 147 4.32 -3.63 8.82
CA LYS A 147 5.71 -3.20 8.68
C LYS A 147 6.55 -4.44 8.51
N ARG A 148 7.17 -4.61 7.34
CA ARG A 148 8.17 -5.64 7.12
C ARG A 148 9.56 -5.03 7.28
N ARG A 149 10.47 -5.79 7.90
CA ARG A 149 11.89 -5.45 7.92
C ARG A 149 12.65 -6.46 7.09
N GLU A 150 13.45 -5.98 6.16
CA GLU A 150 14.23 -6.81 5.26
C GLU A 150 15.72 -6.55 5.48
N CYS A 151 16.44 -7.60 5.86
CA CYS A 151 17.90 -7.54 6.03
C CYS A 151 18.54 -7.75 4.67
N LEU A 152 19.27 -6.76 4.18
CA LEU A 152 19.92 -6.84 2.87
C LEU A 152 21.25 -7.59 2.93
N GLY A 153 21.78 -7.81 4.14
CA GLY A 153 23.08 -8.44 4.38
C GLY A 153 24.09 -7.48 4.99
N THR A 154 25.33 -7.92 5.03
CA THR A 154 26.49 -7.18 5.53
C THR A 154 27.36 -6.76 4.34
N PHE A 155 27.79 -5.50 4.33
CA PHE A 155 28.56 -4.90 3.25
C PHE A 155 29.82 -4.21 3.79
N PRO A 156 30.94 -4.27 3.05
CA PRO A 156 32.16 -3.61 3.46
C PRO A 156 32.02 -2.08 3.37
N LEU A 157 32.55 -1.38 4.37
CA LEU A 157 32.63 0.10 4.36
C LEU A 157 33.67 0.60 3.36
N SER A 158 34.63 -0.24 2.96
CA SER A 158 35.66 0.05 1.95
C SER A 158 35.16 0.03 0.51
N ALA A 159 33.83 -0.03 0.29
CA ALA A 159 33.24 0.00 -1.03
C ALA A 159 33.71 1.24 -1.81
N ALA A 160 34.17 1.03 -3.05
CA ALA A 160 34.46 2.11 -3.98
C ALA A 160 33.16 2.89 -4.29
N ALA A 161 33.30 4.14 -4.75
CA ALA A 161 32.14 4.91 -5.20
C ALA A 161 31.39 4.12 -6.30
N GLY A 162 30.09 3.91 -6.13
CA GLY A 162 29.26 3.09 -7.00
C GLY A 162 28.26 2.21 -6.27
N ASP A 163 27.71 1.23 -6.97
CA ASP A 163 26.68 0.33 -6.46
C ASP A 163 27.28 -0.66 -5.44
N VAL A 164 26.84 -0.58 -4.18
CA VAL A 164 27.07 -1.59 -3.14
C VAL A 164 26.14 -2.78 -3.33
N ILE A 165 24.89 -2.49 -3.71
CA ILE A 165 23.89 -3.45 -4.16
C ILE A 165 23.40 -2.96 -5.51
N THR A 166 23.62 -3.75 -6.56
CA THR A 166 23.23 -3.36 -7.93
C THR A 166 21.73 -3.48 -8.12
N GLU A 167 21.15 -4.64 -7.81
CA GLU A 167 19.72 -4.92 -8.05
C GLU A 167 19.18 -5.94 -7.03
N LEU A 168 18.38 -5.46 -6.09
CA LEU A 168 17.57 -6.30 -5.22
C LEU A 168 16.10 -6.25 -5.69
N PRO A 169 15.55 -7.32 -6.26
CA PRO A 169 14.15 -7.35 -6.65
C PRO A 169 13.25 -7.28 -5.40
N LEU A 170 12.34 -6.31 -5.38
CA LEU A 170 11.35 -6.21 -4.31
C LEU A 170 10.11 -7.04 -4.68
N VAL A 171 9.63 -7.83 -3.72
CA VAL A 171 8.43 -8.64 -3.89
C VAL A 171 7.24 -7.89 -3.29
N GLY A 172 6.22 -7.66 -4.11
CA GLY A 172 4.97 -6.97 -3.75
C GLY A 172 5.00 -5.47 -4.02
N SER A 173 4.05 -4.76 -3.40
CA SER A 173 3.95 -3.29 -3.42
C SER A 173 4.14 -2.72 -2.02
N GLY A 174 4.80 -1.57 -1.92
CA GLY A 174 5.11 -1.01 -0.61
C GLY A 174 5.76 0.35 -0.67
N LYS A 175 6.06 0.87 0.52
CA LYS A 175 6.78 2.12 0.71
C LYS A 175 7.98 1.89 1.61
N ILE A 176 9.18 2.16 1.12
CA ILE A 176 10.39 2.12 1.94
C ILE A 176 10.34 3.32 2.89
N SER A 177 10.22 3.09 4.19
CA SER A 177 10.09 4.18 5.16
C SER A 177 11.44 4.54 5.78
N LYS A 178 12.28 3.55 6.08
CA LYS A 178 13.57 3.75 6.73
C LYS A 178 14.64 2.78 6.23
N MET A 179 15.89 3.22 6.34
CA MET A 179 17.07 2.39 6.21
C MET A 179 17.88 2.50 7.50
N TYR A 180 18.19 1.36 8.09
CA TYR A 180 19.06 1.24 9.24
C TYR A 180 20.41 0.67 8.79
N ILE A 181 21.49 1.31 9.25
CA ILE A 181 22.85 0.84 9.05
C ILE A 181 23.41 0.50 10.43
N VAL A 182 23.74 -0.76 10.65
CA VAL A 182 24.32 -1.26 11.90
C VAL A 182 25.81 -1.50 11.67
N LEU A 183 26.65 -0.80 12.42
CA LEU A 183 28.11 -0.81 12.24
C LEU A 183 28.77 -1.87 13.13
N ASP A 184 29.73 -2.62 12.60
CA ASP A 184 30.42 -3.68 13.35
C ASP A 184 31.57 -3.14 14.23
N GLY A 185 31.98 -1.88 14.05
CA GLY A 185 32.96 -1.18 14.91
C GLY A 185 34.41 -1.21 14.40
N ASP A 186 34.67 -1.89 13.28
CA ASP A 186 36.02 -2.07 12.73
C ASP A 186 36.37 -1.06 11.61
N GLY A 187 35.75 0.12 11.61
CA GLY A 187 36.02 1.17 10.63
C GLY A 187 37.45 1.73 10.75
N ILE A 188 38.25 1.61 9.68
CA ILE A 188 39.63 2.11 9.63
C ILE A 188 39.80 3.06 8.44
N GLY A 189 40.44 4.21 8.65
CA GLY A 189 40.83 5.14 7.57
C GLY A 189 41.11 6.53 8.13
N THR A 190 41.90 7.34 7.42
CA THR A 190 42.19 8.72 7.85
C THR A 190 41.13 9.66 7.29
N GLY A 191 40.28 10.21 8.16
CA GLY A 191 39.19 11.10 7.74
C GLY A 191 38.15 10.41 6.85
N ALA A 192 38.04 9.08 6.94
CA ALA A 192 37.16 8.30 6.08
C ALA A 192 35.69 8.66 6.28
N ASP A 193 34.99 8.83 5.15
CA ASP A 193 33.58 9.13 5.08
C ASP A 193 32.95 8.50 3.82
N VAL A 194 31.87 7.77 4.04
CA VAL A 194 31.07 7.19 2.96
C VAL A 194 29.60 7.54 3.19
N THR A 195 28.91 7.92 2.13
CA THR A 195 27.47 8.15 2.14
C THR A 195 26.79 7.04 1.39
N TRP A 196 25.88 6.32 2.04
CA TRP A 196 25.04 5.31 1.41
C TRP A 196 23.67 5.89 1.09
N LYS A 197 23.22 5.69 -0.15
CA LYS A 197 21.95 6.19 -0.68
C LYS A 197 21.15 5.04 -1.27
N GLY A 198 19.87 4.96 -0.93
CA GLY A 198 18.96 4.04 -1.60
C GLY A 198 18.39 4.64 -2.89
N GLN A 199 18.29 3.83 -3.94
CA GLN A 199 17.57 4.18 -5.15
C GLN A 199 16.49 3.14 -5.44
N LEU A 200 15.45 3.57 -6.14
CA LEU A 200 14.29 2.76 -6.48
C LEU A 200 13.88 2.99 -7.93
N GLY A 201 13.42 1.94 -8.59
CA GLY A 201 12.86 2.04 -9.93
C GLY A 201 12.97 0.74 -10.71
N PRO A 202 12.64 0.73 -12.01
CA PRO A 202 12.91 -0.40 -12.87
C PRO A 202 14.43 -0.56 -13.10
N THR A 203 14.84 -1.78 -13.47
CA THR A 203 16.21 -2.08 -13.89
C THR A 203 16.70 -1.06 -14.94
N GLY A 204 17.84 -0.42 -14.66
CA GLY A 204 18.47 0.56 -15.55
C GLY A 204 17.93 1.99 -15.52
N SER A 205 16.85 2.29 -14.78
CA SER A 205 16.30 3.65 -14.65
C SER A 205 15.84 3.95 -13.23
N ARG A 206 16.78 3.82 -12.28
CA ARG A 206 16.56 4.04 -10.84
C ARG A 206 16.65 5.52 -10.48
N VAL A 207 15.87 5.95 -9.50
CA VAL A 207 15.84 7.31 -8.97
C VAL A 207 16.23 7.29 -7.49
N ASP A 208 17.01 8.28 -7.06
CA ASP A 208 17.36 8.45 -5.65
C ASP A 208 16.09 8.59 -4.79
N ILE A 209 16.01 7.81 -3.72
CA ILE A 209 14.97 7.96 -2.73
C ILE A 209 15.29 9.19 -1.86
N THR A 210 14.46 10.23 -1.94
CA THR A 210 14.66 11.45 -1.15
C THR A 210 14.67 11.13 0.35
N GLY A 211 15.70 11.59 1.05
CA GLY A 211 15.86 11.38 2.50
C GLY A 211 16.47 10.04 2.90
N LEU A 212 16.57 9.06 1.99
CA LEU A 212 17.18 7.75 2.26
C LEU A 212 18.70 7.77 1.98
N SER A 213 19.38 8.76 2.58
CA SER A 213 20.82 8.97 2.48
C SER A 213 21.42 9.05 3.87
N GLN A 214 22.43 8.24 4.15
CA GLN A 214 23.12 8.21 5.45
C GLN A 214 24.62 8.36 5.25
N GLN A 215 25.20 9.40 5.85
CA GLN A 215 26.64 9.54 5.96
C GLN A 215 27.15 8.71 7.15
N ILE A 216 28.20 7.93 6.90
CA ILE A 216 28.93 7.13 7.87
C ILE A 216 30.28 7.82 8.06
N LEU A 217 30.47 8.41 9.24
CA LEU A 217 31.72 9.06 9.61
C LEU A 217 32.65 8.03 10.29
N LEU A 218 33.96 8.28 10.21
CA LEU A 218 34.96 7.43 10.88
C LEU A 218 34.64 7.15 12.35
N ALA A 219 34.23 8.17 13.11
CA ALA A 219 33.91 8.02 14.53
C ALA A 219 32.71 7.09 14.77
N ASP A 220 31.72 7.12 13.88
CA ASP A 220 30.57 6.20 13.95
C ASP A 220 31.01 4.77 13.59
N ALA A 221 31.80 4.61 12.53
CA ALA A 221 32.29 3.32 12.05
C ALA A 221 33.21 2.58 13.05
N GLN A 222 33.82 3.31 13.98
CA GLN A 222 34.63 2.77 15.08
C GLN A 222 33.79 2.34 16.30
N THR A 223 32.48 2.62 16.31
CA THR A 223 31.59 2.28 17.41
C THR A 223 30.77 1.04 17.09
N GLN A 224 31.13 -0.09 17.68
CA GLN A 224 30.39 -1.35 17.49
C GLN A 224 28.92 -1.22 17.92
N GLY A 225 28.02 -1.74 17.09
CA GLY A 225 26.57 -1.74 17.34
C GLY A 225 25.91 -0.38 17.17
N LYS A 226 26.63 0.64 16.70
CA LYS A 226 26.04 1.94 16.36
C LYS A 226 25.01 1.75 15.24
N ILE A 227 23.82 2.28 15.48
CA ILE A 227 22.73 2.28 14.49
C ILE A 227 22.60 3.69 13.93
N LEU A 228 22.80 3.82 12.62
CA LEU A 228 22.49 5.04 11.87
C LEU A 228 21.16 4.84 11.14
N THR A 229 20.34 5.89 11.07
CA THR A 229 18.98 5.80 10.51
C THR A 229 18.75 6.90 9.49
N ALA A 230 18.40 6.51 8.27
CA ALA A 230 17.87 7.40 7.25
C ALA A 230 16.36 7.19 7.09
N THR A 231 15.62 8.27 6.90
CA THR A 231 14.15 8.25 6.74
C THR A 231 13.79 8.76 5.36
N ALA A 232 13.07 7.94 4.59
CA ALA A 232 12.61 8.33 3.27
C ALA A 232 11.46 9.33 3.34
N THR A 233 11.51 10.36 2.49
CA THR A 233 10.50 11.42 2.42
C THR A 233 9.88 11.57 1.03
N GLY A 234 10.41 10.92 0.00
CA GLY A 234 9.85 10.92 -1.36
C GLY A 234 10.51 9.89 -2.26
N ALA A 235 9.88 9.61 -3.42
CA ALA A 235 10.31 8.61 -4.40
C ALA A 235 10.57 7.21 -3.80
N ASN A 236 9.82 6.84 -2.75
CA ASN A 236 10.04 5.63 -1.95
C ASN A 236 8.93 4.58 -2.09
N GLU A 237 8.00 4.78 -3.01
CA GLU A 237 6.90 3.85 -3.29
C GLU A 237 7.31 2.93 -4.44
N PHE A 238 6.97 1.64 -4.33
CA PHE A 238 7.23 0.65 -5.35
C PHE A 238 6.03 -0.27 -5.58
N ASP A 239 5.96 -0.77 -6.81
CA ASP A 239 5.04 -1.80 -7.26
C ASP A 239 5.82 -3.07 -7.66
N GLU A 240 5.09 -4.11 -8.06
CA GLU A 240 5.68 -5.36 -8.52
C GLU A 240 6.68 -5.13 -9.68
N GLY A 241 7.88 -5.69 -9.55
CA GLY A 241 8.95 -5.55 -10.55
C GLY A 241 9.91 -4.38 -10.33
N ALA A 242 9.71 -3.57 -9.30
CA ALA A 242 10.71 -2.59 -8.88
C ALA A 242 11.95 -3.27 -8.29
N VAL A 243 13.11 -2.66 -8.51
CA VAL A 243 14.38 -3.05 -7.91
C VAL A 243 14.88 -1.95 -6.98
N PHE A 244 15.43 -2.38 -5.84
CA PHE A 244 16.17 -1.51 -4.94
C PHE A 244 17.67 -1.60 -5.25
N SER A 245 18.37 -0.47 -5.23
CA SER A 245 19.83 -0.43 -5.25
C SER A 245 20.36 0.41 -4.10
N LEU A 246 21.56 0.06 -3.65
CA LEU A 246 22.29 0.80 -2.62
C LEU A 246 23.57 1.36 -3.26
N VAL A 247 23.74 2.67 -3.24
CA VAL A 247 24.86 3.36 -3.88
C VAL A 247 25.72 4.03 -2.82
N ALA A 248 27.03 3.79 -2.85
CA ALA A 248 28.01 4.47 -2.05
C ALA A 248 28.57 5.68 -2.81
N THR A 249 28.54 6.85 -2.17
CA THR A 249 29.32 8.02 -2.55
C THR A 249 30.47 8.15 -1.55
N VAL A 250 31.71 8.03 -2.02
CA VAL A 250 32.90 8.11 -1.18
C VAL A 250 33.55 9.48 -1.37
N THR A 251 33.78 10.22 -0.28
CA THR A 251 34.65 11.40 -0.31
C THR A 251 36.08 10.99 0.06
N THR A 252 36.21 10.17 1.11
CA THR A 252 37.48 9.64 1.62
C THR A 252 37.28 8.17 2.03
N GLY A 253 38.00 7.24 1.40
CA GLY A 253 37.72 5.80 1.52
C GLY A 253 38.08 5.19 2.89
N PHE A 254 37.20 4.32 3.39
CA PHE A 254 37.54 3.36 4.44
C PHE A 254 38.48 2.27 3.88
N THR A 255 39.36 1.75 4.73
CA THR A 255 40.29 0.64 4.44
C THR A 255 39.83 -0.68 5.08
N GLY A 256 38.83 -0.62 5.95
CA GLY A 256 38.25 -1.78 6.64
C GLY A 256 36.92 -1.43 7.30
N GLY A 257 36.29 -2.44 7.88
CA GLY A 257 35.00 -2.35 8.55
C GLY A 257 33.85 -2.85 7.69
N GLU A 258 32.80 -3.30 8.37
CA GLU A 258 31.58 -3.82 7.77
C GLU A 258 30.36 -3.15 8.40
N ALA A 259 29.26 -3.13 7.64
CA ALA A 259 27.99 -2.68 8.15
C ALA A 259 26.83 -3.50 7.58
N ARG A 260 25.85 -3.78 8.43
CA ARG A 260 24.61 -4.45 8.05
C ARG A 260 23.54 -3.43 7.67
N VAL A 261 22.86 -3.69 6.56
CA VAL A 261 21.78 -2.82 6.07
C VAL A 261 20.43 -3.51 6.27
N ILE A 262 19.49 -2.77 6.85
CA ILE A 262 18.11 -3.23 7.06
C ILE A 262 17.16 -2.17 6.52
N LEU A 263 16.21 -2.58 5.69
CA LEU A 263 15.11 -1.73 5.22
C LEU A 263 13.86 -1.96 6.06
N GLU A 264 13.14 -0.89 6.36
CA GLU A 264 11.76 -0.93 6.84
C GLU A 264 10.84 -0.59 5.68
N ILE A 265 9.95 -1.51 5.36
CA ILE A 265 8.96 -1.40 4.29
C ILE A 265 7.59 -1.37 4.95
N ASP A 266 6.86 -0.28 4.71
CA ASP A 266 5.45 -0.22 5.00
C ASP A 266 4.71 -0.88 3.82
N GLU A 267 4.09 -2.03 4.07
CA GLU A 267 3.35 -2.75 3.03
C GLU A 267 2.15 -1.91 2.58
N LEU A 268 2.01 -1.75 1.27
CA LEU A 268 0.86 -1.09 0.66
C LEU A 268 -0.12 -2.18 0.24
N ALA A 269 -1.34 -2.06 0.78
CA ALA A 269 -2.54 -2.84 0.46
C ALA A 269 -2.80 -2.95 -1.05
#